data_AF-A0A1S9AMW8-F1
#
_entry.id   AF-A0A1S9AMW8-F1
#
_cell.length_a   1.000
_cell.length_b   1.000
_cell.length_c   1.000
_cell.angle_alpha   90.00
_cell.angle_beta   90.00
_cell.angle_gamma   90.00
#
_symmetry.space_group_name_H-M   'P 1'
#
loop_
_entity.id
_entity.type
_entity.pdbx_description
1 polymer ?
#
loop_
_entity_poly.entity_id
_entity_poly.type
_entity_poly.pdbx_seq_one_letter_code
_entity_poly.pdbx_strand_id
1 'polypeptide(L)' 'MDALRARFEQQSRKAQAYYNLMHAARALAGSDEAANAWMNAPLADFGGKTPAQLAAEGNEAELLAFLRAQPAGKRG' A
#
# COMPACT_ATOMS: atom_id res chain seq x y z
N MET A 1 26.73 -15.79 -4.91
CA MET A 1 25.35 -16.33 -4.80
C MET A 1 24.40 -15.36 -4.07
N ASP A 2 24.93 -14.30 -3.45
CA ASP A 2 24.16 -13.41 -2.56
C ASP A 2 23.29 -12.36 -3.26
N ALA A 3 23.72 -11.85 -4.42
CA ALA A 3 22.97 -10.80 -5.13
C ALA A 3 21.60 -11.27 -5.64
N LEU A 4 21.47 -12.55 -6.03
CA LEU A 4 20.20 -13.12 -6.48
C LEU A 4 19.24 -13.31 -5.30
N ARG A 5 19.74 -13.86 -4.19
CA ARG A 5 18.94 -14.04 -2.96
C ARG A 5 18.45 -12.71 -2.41
N ALA A 6 19.31 -11.69 -2.36
CA ALA A 6 18.92 -10.34 -1.92
C ALA A 6 17.81 -9.73 -2.80
N ARG A 7 17.87 -9.92 -4.12
CA ARG A 7 16.82 -9.46 -5.05
C ARG A 7 15.50 -10.21 -4.85
N PHE A 8 15.55 -11.52 -4.68
CA PHE A 8 14.36 -12.33 -4.38
C PHE A 8 13.71 -11.91 -3.06
N GLU A 9 14.51 -11.68 -2.02
CA GLU A 9 14.00 -11.19 -0.74
C GLU A 9 13.38 -9.79 -0.86
N GLN A 10 14.01 -8.88 -1.60
CA GLN A 10 13.44 -7.56 -1.87
C GLN A 10 12.14 -7.63 -2.67
N GLN A 11 12.07 -8.48 -3.69
CA GLN A 11 10.87 -8.66 -4.50
C GLN A 11 9.73 -9.30 -3.69
N SER A 12 10.05 -10.27 -2.83
CA SER A 12 9.08 -10.89 -1.92
C SER A 12 8.52 -9.88 -0.92
N ARG A 13 9.38 -9.05 -0.30
CA ARG A 13 8.94 -7.98 0.61
C ARG A 13 8.04 -6.96 -0.09
N LYS A 14 8.38 -6.54 -1.30
CA LYS A 14 7.55 -5.61 -2.09
C LYS A 14 6.18 -6.20 -2.44
N ALA A 15 6.14 -7.48 -2.82
CA ALA A 15 4.88 -8.17 -3.10
C ALA A 15 4.01 -8.27 -1.84
N GLN A 16 4.60 -8.66 -0.70
CA GLN A 16 3.91 -8.73 0.59
C GLN A 16 3.35 -7.36 1.00
N ALA A 17 4.14 -6.30 0.86
CA ALA A 17 3.71 -4.94 1.15
C ALA A 17 2.50 -4.51 0.31
N TYR A 18 2.54 -4.80 -1.00
CA TYR A 18 1.43 -4.52 -1.89
C TYR A 18 0.15 -5.27 -1.47
N TYR A 19 0.26 -6.56 -1.14
CA TYR A 19 -0.89 -7.36 -0.68
C TYR A 19 -1.48 -6.81 0.63
N ASN A 20 -0.63 -6.49 1.61
CA ASN A 20 -1.09 -5.94 2.89
C ASN A 20 -1.84 -4.62 2.71
N LEU A 21 -1.32 -3.74 1.87
CA LEU A 21 -1.96 -2.46 1.56
C LEU A 21 -3.27 -2.64 0.81
N MET A 22 -3.32 -3.57 -0.15
CA MET A 22 -4.55 -3.85 -0.90
C MET A 22 -5.64 -4.44 0.02
N HIS A 23 -5.28 -5.31 0.97
CA HIS A 23 -6.21 -5.82 1.97
C HIS A 23 -6.72 -4.72 2.91
N ALA A 24 -5.82 -3.86 3.41
CA ALA A 24 -6.20 -2.74 4.27
C ALA A 24 -7.09 -1.72 3.52
N ALA A 25 -6.75 -1.41 2.27
CA ALA A 25 -7.54 -0.56 1.40
C ALA A 25 -8.92 -1.15 1.14
N ARG A 26 -9.02 -2.47 0.88
CA ARG A 26 -10.29 -3.17 0.72
C ARG A 26 -11.15 -3.12 1.98
N ALA A 27 -10.55 -3.27 3.15
CA ALA A 27 -11.27 -3.15 4.42
C ALA A 27 -11.90 -1.76 4.62
N LEU A 28 -11.25 -0.71 4.12
CA LEU A 28 -11.74 0.67 4.21
C LEU A 28 -12.72 1.03 3.09
N ALA A 29 -12.45 0.58 1.86
CA ALA A 29 -13.18 0.97 0.66
C ALA A 29 -14.37 0.04 0.34
N GLY A 30 -14.42 -1.16 0.93
CA GLY A 30 -15.52 -2.11 0.82
C GLY A 30 -15.55 -2.95 -0.46
N SER A 31 -14.71 -2.66 -1.46
CA SER A 31 -14.58 -3.45 -2.69
C SER A 31 -13.15 -3.49 -3.21
N ASP A 32 -12.81 -4.53 -3.97
CA ASP A 32 -11.49 -4.65 -4.62
C ASP A 32 -11.26 -3.55 -5.66
N GLU A 33 -12.31 -3.11 -6.36
CA GLU A 33 -12.21 -2.03 -7.34
C GLU A 33 -11.86 -0.69 -6.68
N ALA A 34 -12.53 -0.35 -5.57
CA ALA A 34 -12.24 0.86 -4.83
C ALA A 34 -10.88 0.81 -4.12
N ALA A 35 -10.47 -0.38 -3.65
CA ALA A 35 -9.12 -0.61 -3.13
C ALA A 35 -8.05 -0.40 -4.21
N ASN A 36 -8.29 -0.93 -5.41
CA ASN A 36 -7.38 -0.76 -6.54
C ASN A 36 -7.33 0.71 -7.02
N ALA A 37 -8.47 1.40 -7.03
CA ALA A 37 -8.52 2.84 -7.31
C ALA A 37 -7.70 3.63 -6.28
N TRP A 38 -7.85 3.32 -4.99
CA TRP A 38 -7.04 3.93 -3.94
C TRP A 38 -5.54 3.64 -4.09
N MET A 39 -5.16 2.39 -4.40
CA MET A 39 -3.76 2.00 -4.62
C MET A 39 -3.07 2.77 -5.75
N ASN A 40 -3.84 3.26 -6.73
CA ASN A 40 -3.37 4.04 -7.86
C ASN A 40 -3.66 5.54 -7.73
N ALA A 41 -4.35 5.98 -6.68
CA ALA A 41 -4.64 7.38 -6.45
C ALA A 41 -3.44 8.10 -5.83
N PRO A 42 -3.08 9.30 -6.30
CA PRO A 42 -2.01 10.09 -5.70
C PRO A 42 -2.43 10.58 -4.31
N LEU A 43 -1.56 10.37 -3.31
CA LEU A 43 -1.78 10.87 -1.95
C LEU A 43 -1.05 12.20 -1.75
N ALA A 44 -1.81 13.26 -1.43
CA ALA A 44 -1.26 14.60 -1.21
C ALA A 44 -0.24 14.62 -0.05
N ASP A 45 -0.52 13.91 1.05
CA ASP A 45 0.38 13.80 2.21
C ASP A 45 1.72 13.12 1.89
N PHE A 46 1.79 12.36 0.80
CA PHE A 46 3.00 11.68 0.34
C PHE A 46 3.59 12.33 -0.92
N GLY A 47 3.38 13.64 -1.09
CA GLY A 47 3.93 14.40 -2.22
C GLY A 47 3.35 13.99 -3.58
N GLY A 48 2.11 13.49 -3.60
CA GLY A 48 1.42 13.03 -4.81
C GLY A 48 1.78 11.63 -5.26
N LYS A 49 2.57 10.87 -4.48
CA LYS A 49 2.86 9.47 -4.79
C LYS A 49 1.65 8.58 -4.55
N THR A 50 1.53 7.52 -5.35
CA THR A 50 0.48 6.51 -5.15
C THR A 50 0.89 5.50 -4.06
N PRO A 51 -0.07 4.86 -3.39
CA PRO A 51 0.24 3.79 -2.44
C PRO A 51 1.06 2.66 -3.06
N ALA A 52 0.80 2.31 -4.33
CA ALA A 52 1.58 1.30 -5.04
C ALA A 52 3.06 1.71 -5.22
N GLN A 53 3.34 2.99 -5.52
CA GLN A 53 4.71 3.49 -5.62
C GLN A 53 5.42 3.46 -4.27
N LEU A 54 4.74 3.93 -3.22
CA LEU A 54 5.27 3.93 -1.86
C LEU A 54 5.54 2.50 -1.33
N ALA A 55 4.68 1.54 -1.67
CA ALA A 55 4.92 0.12 -1.37
C ALA A 55 6.19 -0.40 -2.05
N ALA A 56 6.43 -0.02 -3.31
CA ALA A 56 7.62 -0.40 -4.05
C ALA A 56 8.91 0.27 -3.51
N GLU A 57 8.77 1.41 -2.84
CA GLU A 57 9.84 2.14 -2.13
C GLU A 57 10.10 1.61 -0.71
N GLY A 58 9.22 0.75 -0.19
CA GLY A 58 9.34 0.18 1.16
C GLY A 58 8.66 1.00 2.27
N ASN A 59 7.84 1.99 1.91
CA ASN A 59 7.10 2.86 2.85
C ASN A 59 5.76 2.24 3.32
N GLU A 60 5.67 0.91 3.37
CA GLU A 60 4.47 0.17 3.75
C GLU A 60 4.00 0.54 5.16
N ALA A 61 4.92 0.60 6.13
CA ALA A 61 4.57 0.83 7.54
C ALA A 61 3.89 2.19 7.75
N GLU A 62 4.37 3.21 7.03
CA GLU A 62 3.82 4.57 7.08
C GLU A 62 2.45 4.63 6.41
N LEU A 63 2.28 3.97 5.26
CA LEU A 63 0.98 3.84 4.61
C LEU A 63 -0.05 3.08 5.45
N LEU A 64 0.35 1.99 6.12
CA LEU A 64 -0.52 1.25 7.02
C LEU A 64 -0.90 2.10 8.24
N ALA A 65 0.02 2.93 8.76
CA ALA A 65 -0.30 3.89 9.80
C ALA A 65 -1.29 4.96 9.31
N PHE A 66 -1.07 5.50 8.11
CA PHE A 66 -1.98 6.43 7.45
C PHE A 66 -3.39 5.84 7.28
N LEU A 67 -3.48 4.59 6.79
CA LEU A 67 -4.76 3.88 6.63
C LEU A 67 -5.46 3.62 7.95
N ARG A 68 -4.72 3.28 9.02
CA ARG A 68 -5.29 3.10 10.37
C ARG A 68 -5.73 4.42 11.00
N ALA A 69 -5.06 5.52 10.67
CA ALA A 69 -5.43 6.86 11.13
C ALA A 69 -6.67 7.39 10.40
N GLN A 70 -6.96 6.89 9.19
CA GLN A 70 -8.22 7.20 8.52
C GLN A 70 -9.36 6.46 9.24
N PRO A 71 -10.40 7.17 9.70
CA PRO A 71 -11.58 6.51 10.24
C PRO A 71 -12.15 5.62 9.13
N ALA A 72 -12.35 4.33 9.43
CA ALA A 72 -13.02 3.40 8.54
C ALA A 72 -14.31 4.04 8.06
N GLY A 73 -14.33 4.41 6.77
CA GLY A 73 -15.38 5.15 6.08
C GLY A 73 -16.37 5.88 6.99
N LYS A 74 -16.22 7.20 7.11
CA LYS A 74 -17.38 8.06 7.38
C LYS A 74 -18.40 7.73 6.30
N ARG A 75 -19.39 6.89 6.64
CA ARG A 75 -20.67 6.77 5.92
C ARG A 75 -21.28 8.17 5.96
N GLY A 76 -21.09 8.94 4.90
CA GLY A 76 -21.66 10.26 4.71
C GLY A 76 -22.19 10.34 3.30
#